data_AF-A0A383BX20-F1
#
_entry.id   AF-A0A383BX20-F1
#
_cell.length_a   1.000
_cell.length_b   1.000
_cell.length_c   1.000
_cell.angle_alpha   90.00
_cell.angle_beta   90.00
_cell.angle_gamma   90.00
#
_symmetry.space_group_name_H-M   'P 1'
#
loop_
_entity.id
_entity.type
_entity.pdbx_description
1 polymer ?
#
loop_
_entity_poly.entity_id
_entity_poly.type
_entity_poly.pdbx_seq_one_letter_code
_entity_poly.pdbx_strand_id
1 'polypeptide(L)'
;NGKRINVLEINMLTQDLVITCPVFYGRGLIDSVSRHYGIAHFLFHPAHIEKPNVRDAVIDVVEYAHLQGMEWWTSEQIGDWEQKRRQIRIIHQRHDRFTITSPISVGSVTFIFLIPDTINDFSIQIDGRLIDWKPISIYGCNFAEIIIDIAANQEIKVQL
;
A
#
# COMPACT_ATOMS: atom_id res chain seq x y z
N ASN A 1 -11.74 -34.90 5.36
CA ASN A 1 -12.22 -33.99 4.29
C ASN A 1 -11.77 -32.56 4.58
N GLY A 2 -10.76 -32.03 3.88
CA GLY A 2 -10.27 -30.66 4.10
C GLY A 2 -11.00 -29.65 3.22
N LYS A 3 -11.46 -28.53 3.77
CA LYS A 3 -12.04 -27.39 3.04
C LYS A 3 -10.98 -26.30 2.87
N ARG A 4 -10.88 -25.71 1.67
CA ARG A 4 -10.04 -24.53 1.43
C ARG A 4 -10.70 -23.30 2.04
N ILE A 5 -9.92 -22.49 2.75
CA ILE A 5 -10.34 -21.22 3.34
C ILE A 5 -9.54 -20.12 2.64
N ASN A 6 -10.19 -19.00 2.33
CA ASN A 6 -9.52 -17.82 1.81
C ASN A 6 -8.85 -17.09 2.98
N VAL A 7 -7.52 -17.10 3.03
CA VAL A 7 -6.73 -16.51 4.12
C VAL A 7 -5.86 -15.40 3.53
N LEU A 8 -5.87 -14.25 4.19
CA LEU A 8 -4.87 -13.21 3.98
C LEU A 8 -3.77 -13.38 5.04
N GLU A 9 -2.54 -13.57 4.58
CA GLU A 9 -1.36 -13.55 5.44
C GLU A 9 -0.79 -12.13 5.49
N ILE A 10 -0.67 -11.58 6.69
CA ILE A 10 -0.01 -10.30 6.94
C ILE A 10 1.38 -10.63 7.48
N ASN A 11 2.40 -10.32 6.70
CA ASN A 11 3.78 -10.61 7.07
C ASN A 11 4.16 -9.87 8.36
N MET A 12 4.90 -10.55 9.24
CA MET A 12 5.57 -9.96 10.40
C MET A 12 7.02 -9.70 10.03
N LEU A 13 7.53 -8.50 10.31
CA LEU A 13 8.92 -8.15 10.01
C LEU A 13 9.88 -8.74 11.03
N THR A 14 9.58 -8.53 12.31
CA THR A 14 10.34 -9.05 13.44
C THR A 14 9.51 -8.99 14.72
N GLN A 15 10.02 -9.59 15.79
CA GLN A 15 9.37 -9.65 17.09
C GLN A 15 10.36 -9.29 18.19
N ASP A 16 9.92 -8.63 19.26
CA ASP A 16 10.72 -8.28 20.42
C ASP A 16 12.10 -7.72 20.03
N LEU A 17 12.11 -6.55 19.37
CA LEU A 17 13.35 -5.79 19.18
C LEU A 17 14.12 -5.71 20.51
N VAL A 18 15.46 -5.72 20.45
CA VAL A 18 16.39 -5.91 21.58
C VAL A 18 16.57 -7.38 21.98
N ILE A 19 15.53 -8.21 21.94
CA ILE A 19 15.62 -9.63 22.32
C ILE A 19 16.04 -10.51 21.14
N THR A 20 15.41 -10.34 19.98
CA THR A 20 15.66 -11.19 18.81
C THR A 20 16.63 -10.56 17.81
N CYS A 21 16.78 -9.24 17.83
CA CYS A 21 17.68 -8.50 16.97
C CYS A 21 18.03 -7.12 17.58
N PRO A 22 19.15 -6.51 17.15
CA PRO A 22 19.56 -5.19 17.61
C PRO A 22 18.50 -4.12 17.33
N VAL A 23 18.36 -3.15 18.25
CA VAL A 23 17.32 -2.10 18.16
C VAL A 23 17.40 -1.25 16.89
N PHE A 24 18.60 -1.03 16.34
CA PHE A 24 18.78 -0.21 15.14
C PHE A 24 18.10 -0.78 13.89
N TYR A 25 17.75 -2.08 13.87
CA TYR A 25 16.97 -2.66 12.79
C TYR A 25 15.57 -2.06 12.69
N GLY A 26 14.96 -1.60 13.80
CA GLY A 26 13.59 -1.07 13.80
C GLY A 26 13.38 0.05 12.79
N ARG A 27 14.18 1.11 12.88
CA ARG A 27 14.08 2.26 11.94
C ARG A 27 14.43 1.87 10.51
N GLY A 28 15.48 1.06 10.31
CA GLY A 28 15.84 0.60 8.96
C GLY A 28 14.76 -0.26 8.29
N LEU A 29 14.03 -1.06 9.08
CA LEU A 29 12.87 -1.81 8.59
C LEU A 29 11.72 -0.86 8.23
N ILE A 30 11.44 0.15 9.05
CA ILE A 30 10.44 1.20 8.74
C ILE A 30 10.80 1.94 7.45
N ASP A 31 12.05 2.37 7.28
CA ASP A 31 12.52 3.02 6.06
C ASP A 31 12.31 2.11 4.85
N SER A 32 12.59 0.81 4.99
CA SER A 32 12.33 -0.15 3.93
C SER A 32 10.85 -0.25 3.62
N VAL A 33 9.99 -0.41 4.62
CA VAL A 33 8.54 -0.51 4.41
C VAL A 33 7.98 0.73 3.73
N SER A 34 8.37 1.93 4.20
CA SER A 34 7.94 3.21 3.63
C SER A 34 8.30 3.32 2.15
N ARG A 35 9.54 2.98 1.78
CA ARG A 35 9.98 2.95 0.36
C ARG A 35 9.18 2.00 -0.53
N HIS A 36 8.56 0.97 0.05
CA HIS A 36 7.84 -0.08 -0.68
C HIS A 36 6.31 0.05 -0.57
N TYR A 37 5.80 1.11 0.08
CA TYR A 37 4.36 1.24 0.40
C TYR A 37 3.79 0.00 1.11
N GLY A 38 4.60 -0.61 1.99
CA GLY A 38 4.27 -1.87 2.68
C GLY A 38 3.62 -1.68 4.05
N ILE A 39 3.54 -2.78 4.82
CA ILE A 39 3.02 -2.81 6.19
C ILE A 39 4.17 -3.06 7.19
N ALA A 40 4.30 -2.19 8.19
CA ALA A 40 5.31 -2.30 9.24
C ALA A 40 4.76 -3.08 10.45
N HIS A 41 4.82 -4.41 10.40
CA HIS A 41 4.31 -5.26 11.48
C HIS A 41 5.43 -5.71 12.43
N PHE A 42 5.43 -5.15 13.63
CA PHE A 42 6.31 -5.52 14.75
C PHE A 42 5.48 -6.16 15.86
N LEU A 43 5.95 -7.29 16.38
CA LEU A 43 5.31 -7.98 17.50
C LEU A 43 6.09 -7.75 18.80
N PHE A 44 5.41 -7.51 19.91
CA PHE A 44 6.04 -7.45 21.23
C PHE A 44 5.25 -8.26 22.25
N HIS A 45 5.93 -9.14 22.98
CA HIS A 45 5.31 -9.97 24.00
C HIS A 45 5.26 -9.23 25.35
N PRO A 46 4.13 -9.29 26.08
CA PRO A 46 4.04 -8.72 27.43
C PRO A 46 5.09 -9.27 28.40
N ALA A 47 5.49 -10.54 28.25
CA ALA A 47 6.53 -11.16 29.08
C ALA A 47 7.92 -10.51 28.93
N HIS A 48 8.13 -9.72 27.87
CA HIS A 48 9.40 -9.09 27.56
C HIS A 48 9.39 -7.57 27.78
N ILE A 49 8.24 -6.95 28.02
CA ILE A 49 8.11 -5.49 28.00
C ILE A 49 8.93 -4.79 29.10
N GLU A 50 9.08 -5.44 30.26
CA GLU A 50 9.86 -4.93 31.40
C GLU A 50 11.36 -5.26 31.29
N LYS A 51 11.79 -5.99 30.26
CA LYS A 51 13.21 -6.22 30.02
C LYS A 51 13.87 -4.90 29.57
N PRO A 52 15.15 -4.68 29.94
CA PRO A 52 15.84 -3.43 29.60
C PRO A 52 15.72 -3.08 28.11
N ASN A 53 15.37 -1.82 27.83
CA ASN A 53 15.25 -1.21 26.50
C ASN A 53 14.12 -1.75 25.59
N VAL A 54 13.36 -2.78 25.97
CA VAL A 54 12.27 -3.31 25.11
C VAL A 54 11.15 -2.28 25.00
N ARG A 55 10.72 -1.70 26.13
CA ARG A 55 9.71 -0.63 26.16
C ARG A 55 10.13 0.56 25.29
N ASP A 56 11.38 1.00 25.40
CA ASP A 56 11.89 2.13 24.63
C ASP A 56 11.94 1.80 23.13
N ALA A 57 12.26 0.55 22.76
CA ALA A 57 12.20 0.10 21.37
C ALA A 57 10.78 0.11 20.79
N VAL A 58 9.76 -0.22 21.58
CA VAL A 58 8.34 -0.09 21.15
C VAL A 58 8.00 1.36 20.85
N ILE A 59 8.35 2.27 21.76
CA ILE A 59 8.08 3.70 21.60
C ILE A 59 8.81 4.24 20.36
N ASP A 60 10.09 3.90 20.19
CA ASP A 60 10.90 4.36 19.07
C ASP A 60 10.32 3.97 17.71
N VAL A 61 9.92 2.71 17.52
CA VAL A 61 9.35 2.28 16.23
C VAL A 61 8.00 2.92 15.93
N VAL A 62 7.17 3.15 16.95
CA VAL A 62 5.86 3.81 16.79
C VAL A 62 6.05 5.28 16.43
N GLU A 63 6.87 6.00 17.19
CA GLU A 63 7.15 7.41 16.93
C GLU A 63 7.80 7.61 15.56
N TYR A 64 8.78 6.77 15.22
CA TYR A 64 9.46 6.88 13.94
C TYR A 64 8.52 6.57 12.76
N ALA A 65 7.67 5.54 12.85
CA ALA A 65 6.68 5.26 11.81
C ALA A 65 5.70 6.43 11.59
N HIS A 66 5.22 7.06 12.67
CA HIS A 66 4.39 8.26 12.56
C HIS A 66 5.13 9.43 11.93
N LEU A 67 6.41 9.64 12.27
CA LEU A 67 7.24 10.68 11.65
C LEU A 67 7.45 10.44 10.15
N GLN A 68 7.46 9.18 9.70
CA GLN A 68 7.48 8.82 8.27
C GLN A 68 6.11 8.96 7.59
N GLY A 69 5.08 9.45 8.29
CA GLY A 69 3.73 9.63 7.75
C GLY A 69 2.96 8.32 7.55
N MET A 70 3.38 7.23 8.19
CA MET A 70 2.69 5.95 8.07
C MET A 70 1.39 5.96 8.89
N GLU A 71 0.33 5.39 8.31
CA GLU A 71 -0.94 5.22 9.02
C GLU A 71 -0.92 4.01 9.95
N TRP A 72 -1.69 4.10 11.04
CA TRP A 72 -1.88 3.01 11.99
C TRP A 72 -3.17 2.25 11.72
N TRP A 73 -3.06 1.03 11.21
CA TRP A 73 -4.21 0.17 10.89
C TRP A 73 -4.20 -1.12 11.71
N THR A 74 -5.39 -1.59 12.08
CA THR A 74 -5.59 -2.95 12.60
C THR A 74 -5.47 -3.98 11.48
N SER A 75 -5.23 -5.24 11.84
CA SER A 75 -5.23 -6.36 10.87
C SER A 75 -6.56 -6.51 10.13
N GLU A 76 -7.68 -6.15 10.77
CA GLU A 76 -9.01 -6.13 10.14
C GLU A 76 -9.09 -5.05 9.05
N GLN A 77 -8.63 -3.83 9.34
CA GLN A 77 -8.62 -2.73 8.37
C GLN A 77 -7.72 -3.05 7.16
N ILE A 78 -6.53 -3.64 7.40
CA ILE A 78 -5.65 -4.14 6.34
C ILE A 78 -6.35 -5.21 5.51
N GLY A 79 -7.01 -6.16 6.18
CA GLY A 79 -7.77 -7.23 5.53
C GLY A 79 -8.89 -6.71 4.64
N ASP A 80 -9.67 -5.76 5.15
CA ASP A 80 -10.76 -5.12 4.42
C ASP A 80 -10.25 -4.34 3.20
N TRP A 81 -9.16 -3.59 3.37
CA TRP A 81 -8.53 -2.86 2.26
C TRP A 81 -8.05 -3.82 1.17
N GLU A 82 -7.31 -4.88 1.53
CA GLU A 82 -6.77 -5.83 0.54
C GLU A 82 -7.90 -6.60 -0.15
N GLN A 83 -8.97 -6.95 0.56
CA GLN A 83 -10.16 -7.57 -0.02
C GLN A 83 -10.85 -6.65 -1.03
N LYS A 84 -11.03 -5.36 -0.69
CA LYS A 84 -11.61 -4.37 -1.61
C LYS A 84 -10.70 -4.18 -2.83
N ARG A 85 -9.40 -4.03 -2.63
CA ARG A 85 -8.41 -3.88 -3.72
C ARG A 85 -8.45 -5.05 -4.70
N ARG A 86 -8.56 -6.30 -4.21
CA ARG A 86 -8.67 -7.52 -5.05
C ARG A 86 -9.95 -7.62 -5.86
N GLN A 87 -10.98 -6.83 -5.54
CA GLN A 87 -12.23 -6.81 -6.31
C GLN A 87 -12.15 -5.87 -7.52
N ILE A 88 -11.21 -4.92 -7.54
CA ILE A 88 -10.97 -4.04 -8.67
C ILE A 88 -10.30 -4.85 -9.79
N ARG A 89 -10.84 -4.74 -11.00
CA ARG A 89 -10.42 -5.53 -12.17
C ARG A 89 -10.14 -4.63 -13.35
N ILE A 90 -9.08 -4.95 -14.08
CA ILE A 90 -8.87 -4.48 -15.45
C ILE A 90 -9.51 -5.53 -16.37
N ILE A 91 -10.61 -5.17 -17.05
CA ILE A 91 -11.37 -6.10 -17.90
C ILE A 91 -11.03 -5.96 -19.39
N HIS A 92 -10.48 -4.82 -19.80
CA HIS A 92 -9.91 -4.62 -21.12
C HIS A 92 -8.58 -3.88 -21.01
N GLN A 93 -7.60 -4.32 -21.78
CA GLN A 93 -6.28 -3.69 -21.85
C GLN A 93 -5.79 -3.68 -23.30
N ARG A 94 -5.43 -2.49 -23.77
CA ARG A 94 -4.62 -2.22 -24.97
C ARG A 94 -3.48 -1.29 -24.56
N HIS A 95 -2.50 -1.10 -25.45
CA HIS A 95 -1.24 -0.38 -25.19
C HIS A 95 -1.38 0.79 -24.20
N ASP A 96 -2.26 1.74 -24.50
CA ASP A 96 -2.50 3.00 -23.79
C ASP A 96 -3.90 3.08 -23.16
N ARG A 97 -4.68 2.00 -23.19
CA ARG A 97 -6.11 2.02 -22.86
C ARG A 97 -6.51 0.89 -21.94
N PHE A 98 -7.18 1.23 -20.85
CA PHE A 98 -7.63 0.31 -19.83
C PHE A 98 -9.11 0.51 -19.56
N THR A 99 -9.84 -0.57 -19.35
CA THR A 99 -11.18 -0.52 -18.75
C THR A 99 -11.12 -1.15 -17.38
N ILE A 100 -11.43 -0.36 -16.37
CA ILE A 100 -11.37 -0.71 -14.96
C ILE A 100 -12.79 -0.82 -14.42
N THR A 101 -13.07 -1.82 -13.60
CA THR A 101 -14.36 -1.97 -12.93
C THR A 101 -14.20 -2.56 -11.54
N SER A 102 -15.20 -2.36 -10.70
CA SER A 102 -15.30 -2.97 -9.38
C SER A 102 -16.75 -3.40 -9.13
N PRO A 103 -17.01 -4.60 -8.58
CA PRO A 103 -18.38 -5.03 -8.25
C PRO A 103 -18.98 -4.26 -7.06
N ILE A 104 -18.16 -3.52 -6.31
CA ILE A 104 -18.54 -2.71 -5.16
C ILE A 104 -18.10 -1.26 -5.37
N SER A 105 -18.76 -0.34 -4.67
CA SER A 105 -18.29 1.05 -4.63
C SER A 105 -17.03 1.15 -3.77
N VAL A 106 -15.99 1.77 -4.31
CA VAL A 106 -14.71 1.99 -3.61
C VAL A 106 -14.32 3.45 -3.80
N GLY A 107 -14.12 4.15 -2.68
CA GLY A 107 -13.64 5.53 -2.70
C GLY A 107 -12.12 5.62 -2.64
N SER A 108 -11.57 6.73 -3.10
CA SER A 108 -10.14 7.07 -3.02
C SER A 108 -9.21 5.97 -3.54
N VAL A 109 -9.54 5.37 -4.69
CA VAL A 109 -8.71 4.36 -5.32
C VAL A 109 -7.52 5.03 -6.00
N THR A 110 -6.31 4.70 -5.54
CA THR A 110 -5.07 5.14 -6.17
C THR A 110 -4.70 4.22 -7.33
N PHE A 111 -4.56 4.79 -8.53
CA PHE A 111 -3.91 4.14 -9.67
C PHE A 111 -2.56 4.78 -9.95
N ILE A 112 -1.60 3.94 -10.32
CA ILE A 112 -0.23 4.34 -10.63
C ILE A 112 0.10 3.81 -12.03
N PHE A 113 0.36 4.72 -12.97
CA PHE A 113 0.68 4.40 -14.36
C PHE A 113 2.12 4.79 -14.67
N LEU A 114 2.85 3.92 -15.37
CA LEU A 114 4.24 4.21 -15.76
C LEU A 114 4.25 5.39 -16.75
N ILE A 115 5.06 6.40 -16.46
CA ILE A 115 5.27 7.53 -17.37
C ILE A 115 6.36 7.11 -18.38
N PRO A 116 6.12 7.22 -19.70
CA PRO A 116 7.15 6.99 -20.70
C PRO A 116 8.32 7.98 -20.56
N ASP A 117 9.53 7.59 -20.95
CA ASP A 117 10.74 8.42 -20.83
C ASP A 117 10.64 9.80 -21.51
N THR A 118 9.76 9.94 -22.52
CA THR A 118 9.43 11.21 -23.17
C THR A 118 8.10 11.76 -22.64
N ILE A 119 8.18 12.60 -21.60
CA ILE A 119 7.05 13.20 -20.86
C ILE A 119 6.17 14.15 -21.69
N ASN A 120 6.70 14.74 -22.77
CA ASN A 120 6.11 15.94 -23.37
C ASN A 120 4.64 15.79 -23.85
N ASP A 121 4.15 14.57 -24.06
CA ASP A 121 2.79 14.30 -24.52
C ASP A 121 1.98 13.36 -23.58
N PHE A 122 2.44 13.09 -22.35
CA PHE A 122 1.72 12.19 -21.45
C PHE A 122 0.51 12.89 -20.81
N SER A 123 -0.68 12.31 -20.98
CA SER A 123 -1.91 12.84 -20.40
C SER A 123 -2.84 11.71 -20.01
N ILE A 124 -3.52 11.84 -18.88
CA ILE A 124 -4.49 10.82 -18.47
C ILE A 124 -5.89 11.34 -18.77
N GLN A 125 -6.66 10.54 -19.50
CA GLN A 125 -8.09 10.74 -19.70
C GLN A 125 -8.89 9.66 -19.00
N ILE A 126 -9.94 10.07 -18.30
CA ILE A 126 -10.97 9.19 -17.76
C ILE A 126 -12.29 9.48 -18.45
N ASP A 127 -12.86 8.47 -19.10
CA ASP A 127 -14.11 8.57 -19.85
C ASP A 127 -14.10 9.75 -20.85
N GLY A 128 -12.93 9.98 -21.46
CA GLY A 128 -12.69 11.05 -22.44
C GLY A 128 -12.45 12.44 -21.85
N ARG A 129 -12.34 12.57 -20.52
CA ARG A 129 -12.01 13.84 -19.84
C ARG A 129 -10.59 13.81 -19.33
N LEU A 130 -9.81 14.85 -19.63
CA LEU A 130 -8.48 15.03 -19.04
C LEU A 130 -8.60 15.17 -17.53
N ILE A 131 -7.70 14.49 -16.82
CA ILE A 131 -7.58 14.57 -15.36
C ILE A 131 -6.19 15.02 -14.95
N ASP A 132 -6.12 15.74 -13.84
CA ASP A 132 -4.86 16.04 -13.18
C ASP A 132 -4.28 14.77 -12.58
N TRP A 133 -2.96 14.71 -12.57
CA TRP A 133 -2.20 13.59 -12.01
C TRP A 133 -0.95 14.12 -11.32
N LYS A 134 -0.44 13.35 -10.36
CA LYS A 134 0.73 13.71 -9.57
C LYS A 134 1.91 12.82 -9.97
N PRO A 135 3.10 13.38 -10.29
CA PRO A 135 4.28 12.56 -10.52
C PRO A 135 4.77 11.93 -9.22
N ILE A 136 5.05 10.64 -9.24
CA ILE A 136 5.71 9.89 -8.16
C ILE A 136 6.87 9.06 -8.73
N SER A 137 7.88 8.78 -7.90
CA SER A 137 9.01 7.93 -8.28
C SER A 137 9.05 6.69 -7.40
N ILE A 138 9.05 5.52 -8.01
CA ILE A 138 9.11 4.23 -7.32
C ILE A 138 10.26 3.42 -7.94
N TYR A 139 11.26 3.08 -7.12
CA TYR A 139 12.50 2.38 -7.54
C TYR A 139 13.23 3.01 -8.74
N GLY A 140 13.19 4.33 -8.88
CA GLY A 140 13.83 5.05 -9.98
C GLY A 140 13.01 5.13 -11.26
N CYS A 141 11.81 4.56 -11.29
CA CYS A 141 10.85 4.72 -12.38
C CYS A 141 9.85 5.83 -12.03
N ASN A 142 9.51 6.67 -13.03
CA ASN A 142 8.51 7.72 -12.88
C ASN A 142 7.12 7.18 -13.18
N PHE A 143 6.16 7.50 -12.33
CA PHE A 143 4.76 7.14 -12.50
C PHE A 143 3.86 8.35 -12.30
N ALA A 144 2.69 8.28 -12.89
CA ALA A 144 1.60 9.19 -12.66
C ALA A 144 0.62 8.55 -11.67
N GLU A 145 0.39 9.23 -10.57
CA GLU A 145 -0.60 8.90 -9.54
C GLU A 145 -1.90 9.64 -9.84
N ILE A 146 -3.00 8.90 -9.82
CA ILE A 146 -4.35 9.45 -9.82
C ILE A 146 -5.16 8.82 -8.70
N ILE A 147 -6.12 9.56 -8.17
CA ILE A 147 -7.03 9.10 -7.11
C ILE A 147 -8.45 9.33 -7.59
N ILE A 148 -9.24 8.25 -7.67
CA ILE A 148 -10.62 8.30 -8.16
C ILE A 148 -11.56 7.43 -7.32
N ASP A 149 -12.83 7.77 -7.35
CA ASP A 149 -13.89 6.90 -6.83
C ASP A 149 -14.42 6.00 -7.95
N ILE A 150 -14.75 4.75 -7.60
CA ILE A 150 -15.36 3.78 -8.51
C ILE A 150 -16.71 3.40 -7.95
N ALA A 151 -17.80 3.67 -8.66
CA ALA A 151 -19.11 3.17 -8.28
C ALA A 151 -19.26 1.67 -8.61
N ALA A 152 -20.08 0.97 -7.85
CA ALA A 152 -20.35 -0.45 -8.07
C ALA A 152 -20.81 -0.74 -9.51
N ASN A 153 -20.13 -1.68 -10.16
CA ASN A 153 -20.33 -2.14 -11.53
C ASN A 153 -20.16 -1.05 -12.61
N GLN A 154 -19.57 0.09 -12.26
CA GLN A 154 -19.17 1.09 -13.25
C GLN A 154 -17.94 0.60 -14.01
N GLU A 155 -17.92 0.85 -15.31
CA GLU A 155 -16.72 0.75 -16.13
C GLU A 155 -16.10 2.13 -16.28
N ILE A 156 -14.83 2.26 -15.94
CA ILE A 156 -14.03 3.47 -16.09
C ILE A 156 -13.03 3.22 -17.21
N LYS A 157 -13.07 4.08 -18.24
CA LYS A 157 -12.14 3.99 -19.38
C LYS A 157 -10.99 4.95 -19.15
N VAL A 158 -9.80 4.40 -18.93
CA VAL A 158 -8.56 5.16 -18.80
C VAL A 158 -7.82 5.13 -20.12
N GLN A 159 -7.39 6.30 -20.59
CA GLN A 159 -6.46 6.45 -21.71
C GLN A 159 -5.23 7.24 -21.22
N LEU A 160 -4.03 6.75 -21.53
CA LEU A 160 -2.75 7.38 -21.21
C LEU A 160 -2.16 8.12 -22.42
#